data_AF-A0A1Z4I835-F1
#
_entry.id   AF-A0A1Z4I835-F1
#
_cell.length_a   1.000
_cell.length_b   1.000
_cell.length_c   1.000
_cell.angle_alpha   90.00
_cell.angle_beta   90.00
_cell.angle_gamma   90.00
#
_symmetry.space_group_name_H-M   'P 1'
#
loop_
_entity.id
_entity.type
_entity.pdbx_description
1 polymer ?
#
loop_
_entity_poly.entity_id
_entity_poly.type
_entity_poly.pdbx_seq_one_letter_code
_entity_poly.pdbx_strand_id
1 'polypeptide(L)' 'MSQEQNIDDVQEPIINALPEVRQIIERVWHLEKSRLDRKSNSPINDDILTIVKEAVR' A
#
# COMPACT_ATOMS: atom_id res chain seq x y z
N MET A 1 30.48 -10.94 3.36
CA MET A 1 29.76 -9.82 2.75
C MET A 1 28.29 -10.13 2.89
N SER A 2 27.61 -9.34 3.70
CA SER A 2 26.20 -9.53 4.08
C SER A 2 25.38 -9.64 2.80
N GLN A 3 24.53 -10.66 2.70
CA GLN A 3 23.55 -10.76 1.62
C GLN A 3 22.74 -9.47 1.63
N GLU A 4 23.01 -8.56 0.69
CA GLU A 4 22.06 -7.52 0.32
C GLU A 4 20.78 -8.27 -0.01
N GLN A 5 19.81 -8.22 0.90
CA GLN A 5 18.52 -8.85 0.72
C GLN A 5 17.99 -8.26 -0.58
N ASN A 6 17.84 -9.10 -1.60
CA ASN A 6 17.40 -8.72 -2.93
C ASN A 6 16.04 -8.02 -2.79
N ILE A 7 16.06 -6.69 -2.70
CA ILE A 7 14.87 -5.87 -2.42
C ILE A 7 13.89 -6.00 -3.60
N ASP A 8 14.42 -6.37 -4.77
CA ASP A 8 13.67 -6.59 -6.00
C ASP A 8 12.61 -7.68 -5.83
N ASP A 9 12.89 -8.78 -5.13
CA ASP A 9 11.91 -9.87 -4.91
C ASP A 9 10.75 -9.43 -4.00
N VAL A 10 10.99 -8.46 -3.11
CA VAL A 10 9.96 -7.89 -2.22
C VAL A 10 9.16 -6.80 -2.94
N GLN A 11 9.77 -6.12 -3.91
CA GLN A 11 9.17 -5.03 -4.68
C GLN A 11 8.49 -5.51 -5.96
N GLU A 12 8.78 -6.72 -6.45
CA GLU A 12 8.20 -7.35 -7.65
C GLU A 12 6.66 -7.22 -7.71
N PRO A 13 5.89 -7.45 -6.61
CA PRO A 13 4.44 -7.27 -6.58
C PRO A 13 3.98 -5.82 -6.80
N ILE A 14 4.85 -4.84 -6.57
CA ILE A 14 4.58 -3.40 -6.72
C ILE A 14 5.06 -2.91 -8.09
N ILE A 15 6.20 -3.43 -8.57
CA ILE A 15 6.82 -3.03 -9.83
C ILE A 15 6.01 -3.55 -11.02
N ASN A 16 5.54 -4.79 -10.95
CA ASN A 16 4.79 -5.46 -12.03
C ASN A 16 3.27 -5.41 -11.83
N ALA A 17 2.79 -4.78 -10.75
CA ALA A 17 1.38 -4.55 -10.52
C ALA A 17 0.75 -3.69 -11.63
N LEU A 18 -0.51 -3.98 -11.95
CA LEU A 18 -1.32 -3.12 -12.80
C LEU A 18 -1.39 -1.71 -12.19
N PRO A 19 -1.51 -0.65 -13.01
CA PRO A 19 -1.53 0.74 -12.53
C PRO A 19 -2.54 0.99 -11.40
N GLU A 20 -3.74 0.39 -11.51
CA GLU A 20 -4.79 0.45 -10.49
C GLU A 20 -4.35 -0.18 -9.16
N VAL A 21 -3.66 -1.31 -9.21
CA VAL A 21 -3.17 -2.03 -8.03
C VAL A 21 -2.06 -1.23 -7.35
N ARG A 22 -1.15 -0.66 -8.15
CA ARG A 22 -0.09 0.23 -7.63
C ARG A 22 -0.67 1.46 -6.94
N GLN A 23 -1.70 2.07 -7.54
CA GLN A 23 -2.40 3.21 -6.96
C GLN A 23 -3.10 2.85 -5.64
N ILE A 24 -3.71 1.66 -5.55
CA ILE A 24 -4.29 1.17 -4.29
C ILE A 24 -3.21 1.03 -3.22
N ILE A 25 -2.10 0.35 -3.54
CA ILE A 25 -0.99 0.11 -2.61
C ILE A 25 -0.44 1.44 -2.04
N GLU A 26 -0.16 2.41 -2.91
CA GLU A 26 0.38 3.71 -2.52
C GLU A 26 -0.59 4.49 -1.62
N ARG A 27 -1.87 4.50 -1.96
CA ARG A 27 -2.91 5.21 -1.19
C ARG A 27 -3.15 4.59 0.17
N VAL A 28 -3.20 3.25 0.24
CA VAL A 28 -3.36 2.53 1.52
C VAL A 28 -2.12 2.73 2.39
N TRP A 29 -0.92 2.69 1.83
CA TRP A 29 0.31 2.94 2.58
C TRP A 29 0.33 4.35 3.18
N HIS A 30 -0.04 5.37 2.41
CA HIS A 30 -0.09 6.74 2.91
C HIS A 30 -1.11 6.90 4.05
N LEU A 31 -2.26 6.23 3.92
CA LEU A 31 -3.31 6.21 4.94
C LEU A 31 -2.82 5.55 6.24
N GLU A 32 -2.22 4.36 6.14
CA GLU A 32 -1.64 3.62 7.28
C GLU A 32 -0.55 4.42 7.98
N LYS A 33 0.36 5.04 7.22
CA LYS A 33 1.42 5.89 7.77
C LYS A 33 0.85 7.08 8.55
N SER A 34 -0.15 7.77 7.99
CA SER A 34 -0.82 8.89 8.66
C SER A 34 -1.53 8.47 9.96
N ARG A 35 -2.06 7.24 10.02
CA ARG A 35 -2.73 6.69 11.21
C ARG A 35 -1.75 6.25 12.29
N LEU A 36 -0.67 5.58 11.90
CA LEU A 36 0.44 5.22 12.78
C LEU A 36 1.02 6.47 13.44
N ASP A 37 1.26 7.54 12.67
CA ASP A 37 1.74 8.83 13.17
C ASP A 37 0.78 9.43 14.22
N ARG A 38 -0.53 9.23 14.04
CA ARG A 38 -1.60 9.74 14.92
C ARG A 38 -1.99 8.79 16.05
N LYS A 39 -1.38 7.59 16.14
CA LYS A 39 -1.78 6.50 17.05
C LYS A 39 -3.30 6.20 17.03
N SER A 40 -3.91 6.38 15.87
CA SER A 40 -5.35 6.15 15.70
C SER A 40 -5.59 4.69 15.31
N ASN A 41 -6.16 3.90 16.21
CA ASN A 41 -6.55 2.51 15.96
C ASN A 41 -7.98 2.39 15.41
N SER A 42 -8.46 3.42 14.69
CA SER A 42 -9.80 3.44 14.11
C SER A 42 -9.94 2.41 12.97
N PRO A 43 -11.14 1.84 12.72
CA PRO A 43 -11.39 0.98 11.57
C PRO A 43 -10.91 1.65 10.28
N ILE A 44 -10.22 0.90 9.42
CA ILE A 44 -9.66 1.39 8.15
C ILE A 44 -10.32 0.74 6.93
N ASN A 45 -11.10 -0.33 7.16
CA ASN A 45 -11.66 -1.15 6.09
C ASN A 45 -12.55 -0.35 5.12
N ASP A 46 -13.34 0.60 5.63
CA ASP A 46 -14.21 1.44 4.79
C ASP A 46 -13.41 2.40 3.90
N ASP A 47 -12.30 2.93 4.43
CA ASP A 47 -11.40 3.78 3.67
C ASP A 47 -10.66 2.99 2.59
N ILE A 48 -10.18 1.77 2.91
CA ILE A 48 -9.57 0.87 1.93
C ILE A 48 -10.58 0.50 0.85
N LEU A 49 -11.81 0.16 1.22
CA LEU A 49 -12.87 -0.18 0.26
C LEU A 49 -13.18 1.00 -0.67
N THR A 50 -13.16 2.23 -0.15
CA THR A 50 -13.32 3.45 -0.95
C THR A 50 -12.15 3.64 -1.92
N ILE A 51 -10.91 3.48 -1.45
CA ILE A 51 -9.70 3.56 -2.28
C ILE A 51 -9.76 2.55 -3.43
N VAL A 52 -10.15 1.31 -3.15
CA VAL A 52 -10.28 0.26 -4.17
C VAL A 52 -11.33 0.66 -5.21
N LYS A 53 -12.56 1.01 -4.77
CA LYS A 53 -13.65 1.38 -5.69
C LYS A 53 -13.33 2.56 -6.61
N GLU A 54 -12.47 3.48 -6.17
CA GLU A 54 -12.03 4.61 -6.98
C GLU A 54 -10.95 4.24 -7.99
N ALA A 55 -10.09 3.25 -7.69
CA ALA A 55 -8.99 2.85 -8.55
C ALA A 55 -9.41 1.91 -9.69
N VAL A 56 -10.37 1.00 -9.46
CA VAL A 56 -10.92 0.06 -10.47
C VAL A 56 -12.14 0.61 -11.24
N ARG A 57 -12.23 1.94 -11.36
CA ARG A 57 -13.42 2.62 -11.88
C ARG A 57 -13.39 2.86 -13.39
#